data_AF-A0A941JTE6-F1
#
_entry.id   AF-A0A941JTE6-F1
#
_cell.length_a   1.000
_cell.length_b   1.000
_cell.length_c   1.000
_cell.angle_alpha   90.00
_cell.angle_beta   90.00
_cell.angle_gamma   90.00
#
_symmetry.space_group_name_H-M   'P 1'
#
loop_
_entity.id
_entity.type
_entity.pdbx_description
1 polymer ?
#
loop_
_entity_poly.entity_id
_entity_poly.type
_entity_poly.pdbx_seq_one_letter_code
_entity_poly.pdbx_strand_id
1 'polypeptide(L)' 'MTNHTKLFGLNQSNRDFNKKLSWGKNQFNNSFPTALACYMSSKNIKPVYIVIDKKLDTYHNAI' A
#
# COMPACT_ATOMS: atom_id res chain seq x y z
N MET A 1 7.54 -9.32 23.37
CA MET A 1 6.86 -8.98 22.09
C MET A 1 7.87 -9.17 20.98
N THR A 2 7.71 -10.18 20.14
CA THR A 2 8.59 -10.39 18.99
C THR A 2 8.31 -9.28 17.96
N ASN A 3 9.30 -8.43 17.73
CA ASN A 3 9.21 -7.35 16.76
C ASN A 3 9.35 -7.96 15.36
N HIS A 4 8.26 -8.53 14.84
CA HIS A 4 8.26 -9.09 13.49
C HIS A 4 8.38 -7.95 12.48
N THR A 5 9.36 -8.06 11.58
CA THR A 5 9.48 -7.15 10.44
C THR A 5 8.14 -7.16 9.70
N LYS A 6 7.54 -5.97 9.51
CA LYS A 6 6.29 -5.79 8.76
C LYS A 6 6.22 -4.39 8.17
N LEU A 7 5.43 -4.23 7.13
CA LEU A 7 5.08 -2.91 6.61
C LEU A 7 3.96 -2.29 7.46
N PHE A 8 3.92 -0.95 7.49
CA PHE A 8 2.98 -0.19 8.30
C PHE A 8 1.52 -0.62 8.10
N GLY A 9 0.78 -0.85 9.18
CA GLY A 9 -0.63 -1.26 9.14
C GLY A 9 -0.91 -2.70 8.69
N LEU A 10 0.08 -3.44 8.17
CA LEU A 10 -0.11 -4.83 7.71
C LEU A 10 0.04 -5.83 8.86
N ASN A 11 -1.02 -5.96 9.67
CA ASN A 11 -1.03 -6.87 10.83
C ASN A 11 -1.41 -8.33 10.48
N GLN A 12 -2.17 -8.53 9.41
CA GLN A 12 -2.65 -9.84 8.95
C GLN A 12 -2.23 -10.03 7.49
N SER A 13 -0.95 -10.31 7.27
CA SER A 13 -0.40 -10.55 5.93
C SER A 13 -0.07 -12.03 5.75
N ASN A 14 -0.37 -12.56 4.57
CA ASN A 14 0.14 -13.87 4.14
C ASN A 14 1.63 -13.83 3.74
N ARG A 15 2.29 -12.65 3.86
CA ARG A 15 3.71 -12.45 3.58
C ARG A 15 4.50 -12.37 4.87
N ASP A 16 5.65 -13.04 4.87
CA ASP A 16 6.62 -12.96 5.96
C ASP A 16 7.75 -12.02 5.56
N PHE A 17 7.68 -10.77 6.04
CA PHE A 17 8.67 -9.74 5.71
C PHE A 17 10.04 -9.95 6.37
N ASN A 18 10.22 -10.99 7.19
CA ASN A 18 11.55 -11.42 7.61
C ASN A 18 12.28 -12.18 6.47
N LYS A 19 11.55 -12.62 5.44
CA LYS A 19 12.12 -13.33 4.28
C LYS A 19 12.44 -12.35 3.16
N LYS A 20 13.67 -12.44 2.63
CA LYS A 20 14.11 -11.66 1.45
C LYS A 20 13.15 -11.76 0.26
N LEU A 21 12.52 -12.91 0.06
CA LEU A 21 11.55 -13.15 -1.02
C LEU A 21 10.36 -12.18 -0.99
N SER A 22 9.90 -11.79 0.20
CA SER A 22 8.77 -10.86 0.36
C SER A 22 9.11 -9.42 -0.01
N TRP A 23 10.40 -9.11 -0.16
CA TRP A 23 10.90 -7.83 -0.68
C TRP A 23 11.18 -7.87 -2.19
N GLY A 24 10.92 -9.00 -2.86
CA GLY A 24 11.04 -9.10 -4.30
C GLY A 24 9.96 -8.29 -5.03
N LYS A 25 10.27 -7.82 -6.24
CA LYS A 25 9.41 -6.97 -7.09
C LYS A 25 7.93 -7.38 -7.07
N ASN A 26 7.63 -8.67 -7.29
CA ASN A 26 6.24 -9.13 -7.42
C ASN A 26 5.47 -9.22 -6.08
N GLN A 27 6.16 -9.37 -4.95
CA GLN A 27 5.53 -9.44 -3.63
C GLN A 27 5.48 -8.07 -2.94
N PHE A 28 6.43 -7.19 -3.25
CA PHE A 28 6.48 -5.85 -2.69
C PHE A 28 5.47 -4.91 -3.36
N ASN A 29 5.24 -5.06 -4.68
CA ASN A 29 4.39 -4.17 -5.47
C ASN A 29 2.92 -4.08 -5.00
N ASN A 30 2.38 -5.07 -4.30
CA ASN A 30 1.05 -4.99 -3.70
C ASN A 30 1.10 -4.62 -2.20
N SER A 31 2.15 -5.06 -1.49
CA SER A 31 2.31 -4.81 -0.06
C SER A 31 2.59 -3.34 0.23
N PHE A 32 3.44 -2.71 -0.58
CA PHE A 32 3.87 -1.34 -0.36
C PHE A 32 2.73 -0.32 -0.56
N PRO A 33 1.95 -0.34 -1.67
CA PRO A 33 0.82 0.57 -1.80
C PRO A 33 -0.22 0.41 -0.69
N THR A 34 -0.45 -0.83 -0.23
CA THR A 34 -1.37 -1.10 0.89
C THR A 34 -0.85 -0.47 2.18
N ALA A 35 0.42 -0.66 2.50
CA ALA A 35 1.04 -0.07 3.69
C ALA A 35 1.08 1.46 3.63
N LEU A 36 1.32 2.03 2.44
CA LEU A 36 1.27 3.47 2.19
C LEU A 36 -0.14 4.01 2.45
N ALA A 37 -1.18 3.33 1.96
CA ALA A 37 -2.57 3.72 2.22
C ALA A 37 -2.91 3.68 3.73
N CYS A 38 -2.46 2.64 4.46
CA CYS A 38 -2.59 2.60 5.91
C CYS A 38 -1.90 3.79 6.60
N TYR A 39 -0.69 4.14 6.16
CA TYR A 39 0.04 5.29 6.69
C TYR A 39 -0.70 6.60 6.44
N MET A 40 -1.13 6.84 5.20
CA MET A 40 -1.88 8.03 4.82
C MET A 40 -3.17 8.17 5.65
N SER A 41 -3.91 7.08 5.84
CA SER A 41 -5.08 7.04 6.73
C SER A 41 -4.71 7.43 8.17
N SER A 42 -3.62 6.87 8.73
CA SER A 42 -3.17 7.20 10.10
C SER A 42 -2.74 8.66 10.29
N LYS A 43 -2.45 9.36 9.19
CA LYS A 43 -2.01 10.76 9.16
C LYS A 43 -3.08 11.73 8.64
N ASN A 44 -4.30 11.24 8.38
CA ASN A 44 -5.36 12.02 7.72
C ASN A 44 -4.92 12.66 6.38
N ILE A 45 -4.03 11.97 5.65
CA ILE A 45 -3.59 12.40 4.31
C ILE A 45 -4.54 11.77 3.29
N LYS A 46 -5.17 12.62 2.48
CA LYS A 46 -6.03 12.14 1.38
C LYS A 46 -5.18 11.50 0.27
N PRO A 47 -5.52 10.28 -0.18
CA PRO A 47 -4.90 9.68 -1.35
C PRO A 47 -5.24 10.42 -2.64
N VAL A 48 -4.28 10.41 -3.57
CA VAL A 48 -4.49 10.86 -4.95
C VAL A 48 -4.87 9.65 -5.78
N TYR A 49 -6.11 9.65 -6.28
CA TYR A 49 -6.63 8.57 -7.10
C TYR A 49 -6.44 8.87 -8.59
N ILE A 50 -6.19 7.83 -9.37
CA ILE A 50 -6.39 7.86 -10.81
C ILE A 50 -7.88 7.61 -11.06
N VAL A 51 -8.54 8.55 -11.73
CA VAL A 51 -9.96 8.48 -12.05
C VAL A 51 -10.12 8.44 -13.56
N ILE A 52 -11.16 7.73 -14.02
CA ILE A 52 -11.55 7.64 -15.42
C ILE A 52 -12.81 8.46 -15.61
N ASP A 53 -12.82 9.34 -16.61
CA ASP A 53 -13.99 10.15 -16.94
C ASP A 53 -14.97 9.41 -17.88
N LYS A 54 -16.07 10.08 -18.27
CA LYS A 54 -17.08 9.51 -19.18
C LYS A 54 -16.55 9.26 -20.60
N LYS A 55 -15.44 9.88 -20.97
CA LYS A 55 -14.76 9.74 -22.27
C LYS A 55 -13.64 8.69 -22.22
N LEU A 56 -13.45 8.03 -21.08
CA LEU A 56 -12.35 7.09 -20.81
C LEU A 56 -10.98 7.77 -20.69
N ASP A 57 -10.95 9.09 -20.50
CA ASP A 57 -9.73 9.84 -20.23
C ASP A 57 -9.35 9.73 -18.75
N THR A 58 -8.05 9.69 -18.47
CA THR A 58 -7.53 9.59 -17.08
C THR A 58 -7.18 10.96 -16.51
N TYR A 59 -7.49 11.16 -15.23
CA TYR A 59 -7.09 12.34 -14.46
C TYR A 59 -6.83 11.98 -13.00
N HIS A 60 -6.15 12.86 -12.27
CA HIS A 60 -5.85 12.68 -10.86
C HIS A 60 -6.83 13.49 -9.99
N ASN A 61 -7.34 12.89 -8.92
CA ASN A 61 -8.22 13.59 -7.97
C ASN A 61 -7.95 13.16 -6.52
N ALA A 62 -8.00 14.12 -5.59
CA ALA A 62 -7.95 13.88 -4.16
C ALA A 62 -9.39 13.95 -3.61
N ILE A 63 -10.07 12.81 -3.57
CA ILE A 63 -11.44 12.69 -3.01
C ILE A 63 -11.35 12.75 -1.48
#